data_AF-A0A2A6HQE2-F1
#
_entry.id   AF-A0A2A6HQE2-F1
#
_cell.length_a   1.000
_cell.length_b   1.000
_cell.length_c   1.000
_cell.angle_alpha   90.00
_cell.angle_beta   90.00
_cell.angle_gamma   90.00
#
_symmetry.space_group_name_H-M   'P 1'
#
loop_
_entity.id
_entity.type
_entity.pdbx_description
1 polymer ?
#
loop_
_entity_poly.entity_id
_entity_poly.type
_entity_poly.pdbx_seq_one_letter_code
_entity_poly.pdbx_strand_id
1 'polypeptide(L)'
;MTVLTKPVAVDDVSSASENDVISGNLLHNDLAGGSGNMFLNFFDGERVLAKAAGQITDIEGEYGTFHVKADGSYTYTLNEAAKAGFVDGMTLTETIGYKISDGAGNTDVGHFTLDIHGVTSPPVAVDDALSFREGSEMARNVLANDHAGEAGTLFLRSVEGTSIPAGQGQGQTTDVAGEFGTFHFASDGSFTYDLDPAVKAGLDDGEHVTEKLQYYKVSDGAGHADAGVITLTVDGATDGKSLNTNHVEAQADVVRPFDDHYELQGVAIDPLTGKYYVSSGHGFPDDSMVSIYDNAAAFEAGKASGAISLGDYDKGEYDIGGTYFSVRGGEIIGRTNEARGEEDPFPDQTYLAKWDAADGSLDQKGASIPGLVGQNGAGTFDWGGFTAVNTMQDSTGIYVVGRINDSTWQVSKIDPDTLSPIESKTFSAGGLGYGFAVNGTFFFGDSFGSEHIGTAFDFATGVKTTVDVNIAISGDDSTTNVVYDSAADNLYITNSMTDEISVVHNVSDILFA
;
A
#
# COMPACT_ATOMS: atom_id res chain seq x y z
N MET A 1 29.70 -63.18 68.48
CA MET A 1 30.21 -62.47 67.29
C MET A 1 29.08 -62.48 66.28
N THR A 2 28.28 -61.42 66.23
CA THR A 2 27.24 -61.28 65.21
C THR A 2 27.97 -60.92 63.94
N VAL A 3 27.89 -61.76 62.91
CA VAL A 3 28.41 -61.39 61.59
C VAL A 3 27.54 -60.23 61.12
N LEU A 4 28.06 -59.01 61.20
CA LEU A 4 27.45 -57.85 60.55
C LEU A 4 27.49 -58.17 59.06
N THR A 5 26.33 -58.48 58.48
CA THR A 5 26.23 -58.62 57.03
C THR A 5 26.56 -57.26 56.41
N LYS A 6 27.50 -57.22 55.47
CA LYS A 6 27.82 -56.01 54.72
C LYS A 6 26.59 -55.56 53.90
N PRO A 7 26.48 -54.26 53.52
CA PRO A 7 25.49 -53.86 52.54
C PRO A 7 25.72 -54.59 51.21
N VAL A 8 24.66 -54.73 50.41
CA VAL A 8 24.70 -55.36 49.08
C VAL A 8 24.05 -54.42 48.08
N ALA A 9 24.84 -54.01 47.09
CA ALA A 9 24.36 -53.20 45.97
C ALA A 9 23.83 -54.10 44.85
N VAL A 10 22.76 -53.69 44.19
CA VAL A 10 22.12 -54.41 43.08
C VAL A 10 22.04 -53.48 41.89
N ASP A 11 22.58 -53.90 40.75
CA ASP A 11 22.59 -53.07 39.54
C ASP A 11 21.18 -52.56 39.17
N ASP A 12 21.13 -51.30 38.77
CA ASP A 12 19.92 -50.53 38.51
C ASP A 12 19.81 -50.20 37.01
N VAL A 13 18.58 -50.19 36.49
CA VAL A 13 18.30 -49.79 35.12
C VAL A 13 17.10 -48.84 35.11
N SER A 14 17.24 -47.72 34.40
CA SER A 14 16.18 -46.76 34.13
C SER A 14 16.12 -46.46 32.64
N SER A 15 14.91 -46.25 32.13
CA SER A 15 14.66 -45.83 30.75
C SER A 15 13.65 -44.68 30.75
N ALA A 16 13.89 -43.68 29.91
CA ALA A 16 13.04 -42.50 29.77
C ALA A 16 13.15 -41.90 28.36
N SER A 17 12.17 -41.10 27.94
CA SER A 17 12.31 -40.24 26.76
C SER A 17 13.00 -38.92 27.13
N GLU A 18 13.64 -38.27 26.16
CA GLU A 18 14.37 -37.01 26.40
C GLU A 18 13.50 -35.84 26.91
N ASN A 19 12.18 -35.95 26.70
CA ASN A 19 11.17 -34.98 27.15
C ASN A 19 10.53 -35.35 28.50
N ASP A 20 10.91 -36.49 29.09
CA ASP A 20 10.41 -36.93 30.40
C ASP A 20 11.14 -36.24 31.55
N VAL A 21 10.48 -36.19 32.71
CA VAL A 21 11.17 -35.91 33.98
C VAL A 21 11.93 -37.17 34.40
N ILE A 22 13.24 -37.16 34.22
CA ILE A 22 14.10 -38.30 34.56
C ILE A 22 14.46 -38.24 36.05
N SER A 23 13.93 -39.21 36.83
CA SER A 23 14.17 -39.29 38.27
C SER A 23 14.01 -40.72 38.81
N GLY A 24 14.62 -41.01 39.95
CA GLY A 24 14.57 -42.33 40.57
C GLY A 24 15.25 -42.40 41.94
N ASN A 25 15.47 -43.62 42.42
CA ASN A 25 16.25 -43.88 43.63
C ASN A 25 17.15 -45.12 43.46
N LEU A 26 18.47 -44.92 43.58
CA LEU A 26 19.52 -45.93 43.41
C LEU A 26 19.58 -46.98 44.53
N LEU A 27 18.93 -46.74 45.67
CA LEU A 27 19.00 -47.60 46.85
C LEU A 27 17.73 -48.44 47.04
N HIS A 28 16.79 -48.38 46.09
CA HIS A 28 15.44 -48.96 46.28
C HIS A 28 15.45 -50.49 46.33
N ASN A 29 16.33 -51.12 45.54
CA ASN A 29 16.53 -52.57 45.44
C ASN A 29 17.73 -53.07 46.26
N ASP A 30 18.49 -52.18 46.88
CA ASP A 30 19.67 -52.49 47.69
C ASP A 30 19.34 -53.01 49.10
N LEU A 31 20.31 -53.70 49.72
CA LEU A 31 20.17 -54.23 51.07
C LEU A 31 21.15 -53.57 52.05
N ALA A 32 20.61 -52.94 53.10
CA ALA A 32 21.37 -52.21 54.14
C ALA A 32 22.33 -53.06 55.01
N GLY A 33 22.28 -54.39 54.90
CA GLY A 33 23.07 -55.29 55.74
C GLY A 33 22.65 -55.25 57.22
N GLY A 34 23.57 -55.63 58.12
CA GLY A 34 23.28 -55.88 59.53
C GLY A 34 23.19 -54.63 60.42
N SER A 35 23.59 -53.46 59.91
CA SER A 35 23.50 -52.19 60.64
C SER A 35 22.10 -51.55 60.56
N GLY A 36 21.31 -51.92 59.55
CA GLY A 36 20.03 -51.29 59.24
C GLY A 36 20.13 -49.90 58.59
N ASN A 37 21.33 -49.37 58.38
CA ASN A 37 21.58 -48.08 57.74
C ASN A 37 22.15 -48.27 56.33
N MET A 38 21.74 -47.42 55.39
CA MET A 38 22.26 -47.41 54.03
C MET A 38 22.18 -45.99 53.46
N PHE A 39 23.26 -45.55 52.83
CA PHE A 39 23.29 -44.30 52.09
C PHE A 39 24.25 -44.40 50.90
N LEU A 40 23.98 -43.59 49.89
CA LEU A 40 24.85 -43.42 48.73
C LEU A 40 26.11 -42.65 49.16
N ASN A 41 27.27 -43.26 48.99
CA ASN A 41 28.56 -42.75 49.46
C ASN A 41 29.40 -42.17 48.30
N PHE A 42 29.37 -42.84 47.14
CA PHE A 42 29.99 -42.33 45.92
C PHE A 42 29.09 -42.61 44.71
N PHE A 43 29.18 -41.74 43.71
CA PHE A 43 28.53 -41.89 42.41
C PHE A 43 29.50 -41.34 41.35
N ASP A 44 29.75 -42.11 40.31
CA ASP A 44 30.81 -41.88 39.30
C ASP A 44 32.19 -41.55 39.88
N GLY A 45 32.57 -42.21 40.98
CA GLY A 45 33.84 -41.95 41.67
C GLY A 45 33.88 -40.64 42.47
N GLU A 46 32.85 -39.79 42.37
CA GLU A 46 32.67 -38.59 43.19
C GLU A 46 31.98 -38.89 44.51
N ARG A 47 32.30 -38.11 45.54
CA ARG A 47 31.76 -38.33 46.89
C ARG A 47 30.41 -37.64 47.05
N VAL A 48 29.37 -38.41 47.39
CA VAL A 48 28.05 -37.87 47.73
C VAL A 48 28.06 -37.35 49.17
N LEU A 49 27.68 -36.09 49.37
CA LEU A 49 27.85 -35.39 50.64
C LEU A 49 26.83 -35.84 51.70
N ALA A 50 27.19 -36.86 52.48
CA ALA A 50 26.31 -37.53 53.45
C ALA A 50 25.95 -36.75 54.75
N LYS A 51 26.20 -35.43 54.85
CA LYS A 51 26.18 -34.73 56.16
C LYS A 51 25.05 -33.74 56.41
N ALA A 52 24.16 -33.47 55.44
CA ALA A 52 22.94 -32.70 55.67
C ALA A 52 21.74 -33.32 54.94
N ALA A 53 20.61 -33.47 55.63
CA ALA A 53 19.39 -34.00 55.03
C ALA A 53 18.92 -33.08 53.89
N GLY A 54 18.67 -33.66 52.71
CA GLY A 54 18.22 -32.93 51.52
C GLY A 54 19.31 -32.26 50.69
N GLN A 55 20.60 -32.40 51.05
CA GLN A 55 21.70 -31.86 50.24
C GLN A 55 21.84 -32.64 48.91
N ILE A 56 21.93 -31.89 47.81
CA ILE A 56 22.16 -32.41 46.46
C ILE A 56 23.66 -32.32 46.14
N THR A 57 24.19 -33.35 45.48
CA THR A 57 25.51 -33.36 44.85
C THR A 57 25.30 -33.46 43.34
N ASP A 58 25.80 -32.48 42.59
CA ASP A 58 25.73 -32.47 41.13
C ASP A 58 26.95 -33.22 40.59
N ILE A 59 26.71 -34.17 39.70
CA ILE A 59 27.75 -35.02 39.11
C ILE A 59 27.55 -35.02 37.60
N GLU A 60 28.58 -34.58 36.87
CA GLU A 60 28.55 -34.53 35.41
C GLU A 60 28.60 -35.95 34.84
N GLY A 61 27.56 -36.33 34.10
CA GLY A 61 27.53 -37.53 33.27
C GLY A 61 28.04 -37.24 31.85
N GLU A 62 27.92 -38.24 30.97
CA GLU A 62 28.40 -38.13 29.58
C GLU A 62 27.51 -37.22 28.73
N TYR A 63 26.19 -37.28 28.93
CA TYR A 63 25.17 -36.56 28.18
C TYR A 63 24.39 -35.54 29.02
N GLY A 64 24.62 -35.47 30.34
CA GLY A 64 23.83 -34.64 31.24
C GLY A 64 24.42 -34.51 32.65
N THR A 65 23.60 -34.11 33.61
CA THR A 65 24.01 -33.95 35.01
C THR A 65 23.05 -34.69 35.93
N PHE A 66 23.62 -35.52 36.82
CA PHE A 66 22.88 -36.14 37.91
C PHE A 66 22.86 -35.24 39.13
N HIS A 67 21.68 -35.05 39.69
CA HIS A 67 21.46 -34.35 40.95
C HIS A 67 21.13 -35.39 42.02
N VAL A 68 22.17 -35.95 42.66
CA VAL A 68 22.02 -37.09 43.60
C VAL A 68 21.99 -36.67 45.06
N LYS A 69 21.27 -37.42 45.88
CA LYS A 69 21.25 -37.27 47.34
C LYS A 69 21.78 -38.53 48.02
N ALA A 70 22.20 -38.37 49.28
CA ALA A 70 22.69 -39.49 50.08
C ALA A 70 21.63 -40.58 50.36
N ASP A 71 20.34 -40.26 50.25
CA ASP A 71 19.24 -41.23 50.35
C ASP A 71 18.99 -42.03 49.06
N GLY A 72 19.84 -41.86 48.05
CA GLY A 72 19.74 -42.53 46.76
C GLY A 72 18.86 -41.84 45.74
N SER A 73 18.06 -40.84 46.14
CA SER A 73 17.21 -40.13 45.19
C SER A 73 18.04 -39.31 44.20
N TYR A 74 17.63 -39.34 42.94
CA TYR A 74 18.27 -38.55 41.88
C TYR A 74 17.22 -37.94 40.94
N THR A 75 17.59 -36.80 40.37
CA THR A 75 17.04 -36.32 39.10
C THR A 75 18.16 -36.19 38.09
N TYR A 76 17.85 -36.25 36.80
CA TYR A 76 18.82 -36.11 35.74
C TYR A 76 18.38 -35.04 34.73
N THR A 77 19.31 -34.16 34.38
CA THR A 77 19.10 -33.10 33.39
C THR A 77 19.94 -33.41 32.15
N LEU A 78 19.29 -33.72 31.03
CA LEU A 78 19.95 -33.95 29.75
C LEU A 78 20.49 -32.62 29.18
N ASN A 79 21.74 -32.61 28.69
CA ASN A 79 22.34 -31.41 28.12
C ASN A 79 21.72 -31.07 26.76
N GLU A 80 21.52 -29.78 26.49
CA GLU A 80 20.99 -29.30 25.19
C GLU A 80 21.86 -29.72 24.00
N ALA A 81 23.18 -29.82 24.18
CA ALA A 81 24.09 -30.31 23.14
C ALA A 81 23.84 -31.78 22.77
N ALA A 82 23.40 -32.61 23.73
CA ALA A 82 23.09 -34.01 23.50
C ALA A 82 21.75 -34.21 22.76
N LYS A 83 20.85 -33.22 22.83
CA LYS A 83 19.57 -33.21 22.10
C LYS A 83 19.72 -32.87 20.61
N ALA A 84 20.85 -32.27 20.22
CA ALA A 84 21.06 -31.86 18.83
C ALA A 84 21.09 -33.06 17.88
N GLY A 85 20.03 -33.21 17.07
CA GLY A 85 19.87 -34.33 16.14
C GLY A 85 19.52 -35.66 16.83
N PHE A 86 19.10 -35.62 18.09
CA PHE A 86 18.63 -36.78 18.83
C PHE A 86 17.15 -36.98 18.53
N VAL A 87 16.85 -37.94 17.66
CA VAL A 87 15.51 -38.14 17.09
C VAL A 87 14.95 -39.52 17.43
N ASP A 88 13.69 -39.76 17.08
CA ASP A 88 13.04 -41.06 17.30
C ASP A 88 13.87 -42.23 16.72
N GLY A 89 13.98 -43.30 17.49
CA GLY A 89 14.81 -44.47 17.19
C GLY A 89 16.28 -44.37 17.60
N MET A 90 16.75 -43.21 18.09
CA MET A 90 18.06 -43.09 18.74
C MET A 90 17.97 -43.37 20.24
N THR A 91 19.08 -43.82 20.84
CA THR A 91 19.18 -44.04 22.29
C THR A 91 20.56 -43.62 22.78
N LEU A 92 20.57 -42.78 23.82
CA LEU A 92 21.77 -42.46 24.60
C LEU A 92 21.77 -43.35 25.84
N THR A 93 22.86 -44.08 26.07
CA THR A 93 22.99 -44.98 27.21
C THR A 93 24.15 -44.51 28.09
N GLU A 94 23.88 -44.22 29.36
CA GLU A 94 24.90 -43.97 30.38
C GLU A 94 25.01 -45.15 31.33
N THR A 95 26.23 -45.51 31.74
CA THR A 95 26.45 -46.54 32.77
C THR A 95 27.46 -46.05 33.79
N ILE A 96 27.01 -45.93 35.04
CA ILE A 96 27.75 -45.28 36.12
C ILE A 96 27.88 -46.23 37.31
N GLY A 97 29.09 -46.30 37.87
CA GLY A 97 29.32 -47.02 39.12
C GLY A 97 28.90 -46.19 40.33
N TYR A 98 28.17 -46.80 41.27
CA TYR A 98 27.84 -46.20 42.56
C TYR A 98 28.32 -47.08 43.71
N LYS A 99 28.56 -46.46 44.87
CA LYS A 99 29.02 -47.14 46.08
C LYS A 99 28.15 -46.77 47.26
N ILE A 100 27.57 -47.78 47.89
CA ILE A 100 26.73 -47.62 49.09
C ILE A 100 27.57 -47.84 50.35
N SER A 101 27.12 -47.29 51.48
CA SER A 101 27.75 -47.50 52.78
C SER A 101 26.74 -47.64 53.91
N ASP A 102 27.12 -48.43 54.91
CA ASP A 102 26.34 -48.64 56.13
C ASP A 102 26.69 -47.67 57.28
N GLY A 103 27.66 -46.77 57.05
CA GLY A 103 28.16 -45.82 58.05
C GLY A 103 29.07 -46.42 59.13
N ALA A 104 29.24 -47.74 59.16
CA ALA A 104 30.12 -48.46 60.08
C ALA A 104 31.44 -48.90 59.42
N GLY A 105 31.68 -48.45 58.18
CA GLY A 105 32.88 -48.74 57.41
C GLY A 105 32.73 -49.87 56.38
N ASN A 106 31.55 -50.48 56.26
CA ASN A 106 31.26 -51.43 55.19
C ASN A 106 30.67 -50.71 53.97
N THR A 107 31.01 -51.21 52.78
CA THR A 107 30.58 -50.67 51.49
C THR A 107 30.38 -51.79 50.47
N ASP A 108 29.57 -51.53 49.44
CA ASP A 108 29.42 -52.37 48.26
C ASP A 108 29.25 -51.47 47.02
N VAL A 109 29.45 -52.01 45.82
CA VAL A 109 29.43 -51.27 44.55
C VAL A 109 28.41 -51.90 43.61
N GLY A 110 27.58 -51.06 43.00
CA GLY A 110 26.65 -51.43 41.93
C GLY A 110 26.85 -50.54 40.70
N HIS A 111 26.16 -50.87 39.61
CA HIS A 111 26.11 -50.06 38.40
C HIS A 111 24.70 -49.60 38.12
N PHE A 112 24.55 -48.35 37.69
CA PHE A 112 23.31 -47.78 37.23
C PHE A 112 23.40 -47.52 35.73
N THR A 113 22.46 -48.06 34.96
CA THR A 113 22.31 -47.80 33.53
C THR A 113 21.09 -46.93 33.27
N LEU A 114 21.28 -45.80 32.58
CA LEU A 114 20.20 -44.92 32.12
C LEU A 114 20.14 -44.93 30.60
N ASP A 115 19.04 -45.44 30.05
CA ASP A 115 18.71 -45.33 28.63
C ASP A 115 17.76 -44.14 28.40
N ILE A 116 18.17 -43.21 27.54
CA ILE A 116 17.36 -42.07 27.13
C ILE A 116 16.99 -42.27 25.66
N HIS A 117 15.72 -42.12 25.31
CA HIS A 117 15.22 -42.27 23.95
C HIS A 117 14.90 -40.92 23.32
N GLY A 118 15.38 -40.70 22.10
CA GLY A 118 15.11 -39.49 21.33
C GLY A 118 13.66 -39.44 20.85
N VAL A 119 13.15 -38.24 20.62
CA VAL A 119 11.79 -37.98 20.17
C VAL A 119 11.85 -36.99 19.03
N THR A 120 11.29 -37.34 17.87
CA THR A 120 11.25 -36.37 16.76
C THR A 120 10.22 -35.29 17.02
N SER A 121 10.64 -34.03 17.09
CA SER A 121 9.72 -32.88 17.14
C SER A 121 9.07 -32.67 15.76
N PRO A 122 7.74 -32.86 15.60
CA PRO A 122 7.05 -32.66 14.32
C PRO A 122 7.00 -31.17 13.94
N PRO A 123 6.69 -30.83 12.67
CA PRO A 123 6.40 -29.46 12.31
C PRO A 123 5.13 -29.00 13.03
N VAL A 124 5.05 -27.70 13.27
CA VAL A 124 3.89 -27.04 13.89
C VAL A 124 3.45 -25.91 12.98
N ALA A 125 2.20 -25.98 12.53
CA ALA A 125 1.56 -24.90 11.78
C ALA A 125 0.97 -23.86 12.74
N VAL A 126 1.05 -22.59 12.38
CA VAL A 126 0.54 -21.47 13.15
C VAL A 126 -0.42 -20.68 12.28
N ASP A 127 -1.68 -20.57 12.71
CA ASP A 127 -2.72 -19.86 11.96
C ASP A 127 -2.29 -18.45 11.52
N ASP A 128 -2.62 -18.10 10.28
CA ASP A 128 -2.36 -16.80 9.68
C ASP A 128 -3.58 -15.89 9.79
N ALA A 129 -3.35 -14.65 10.20
CA ALA A 129 -4.34 -13.58 10.15
C ALA A 129 -3.76 -12.40 9.35
N LEU A 130 -4.37 -12.12 8.20
CA LEU A 130 -3.87 -11.18 7.21
C LEU A 130 -4.96 -10.19 6.83
N SER A 131 -4.57 -8.95 6.54
CA SER A 131 -5.45 -7.97 5.91
C SER A 131 -4.76 -7.17 4.82
N PHE A 132 -5.53 -6.73 3.84
CA PHE A 132 -5.09 -5.79 2.82
C PHE A 132 -6.28 -4.96 2.32
N ARG A 133 -5.99 -3.76 1.79
CA ARG A 133 -7.00 -2.92 1.15
C ARG A 133 -7.17 -3.34 -0.31
N GLU A 134 -8.41 -3.43 -0.76
CA GLU A 134 -8.69 -3.76 -2.15
C GLU A 134 -8.00 -2.81 -3.13
N GLY A 135 -7.63 -3.33 -4.30
CA GLY A 135 -6.80 -2.62 -5.28
C GLY A 135 -5.29 -2.61 -4.98
N SER A 136 -4.86 -3.04 -3.79
CA SER A 136 -3.45 -3.30 -3.48
C SER A 136 -3.05 -4.72 -3.84
N GLU A 137 -1.76 -4.95 -4.13
CA GLU A 137 -1.22 -6.30 -4.29
C GLU A 137 -1.19 -7.03 -2.94
N MET A 138 -1.62 -8.30 -2.93
CA MET A 138 -1.54 -9.18 -1.78
C MET A 138 -0.60 -10.35 -2.07
N ALA A 139 0.60 -10.31 -1.50
CA ALA A 139 1.62 -11.36 -1.60
C ALA A 139 2.21 -11.68 -0.21
N ARG A 140 2.13 -12.94 0.23
CA ARG A 140 2.59 -13.39 1.56
C ARG A 140 3.15 -14.81 1.50
N ASN A 141 3.59 -15.34 2.64
CA ASN A 141 4.01 -16.73 2.78
C ASN A 141 3.37 -17.34 4.03
N VAL A 142 2.61 -18.41 3.84
CA VAL A 142 1.85 -19.13 4.89
C VAL A 142 2.76 -19.95 5.83
N LEU A 143 4.00 -20.22 5.42
CA LEU A 143 4.97 -20.97 6.23
C LEU A 143 5.88 -20.04 7.06
N ALA A 144 5.70 -18.72 6.97
CA ALA A 144 6.66 -17.76 7.53
C ALA A 144 6.70 -17.75 9.06
N ASN A 145 5.59 -18.12 9.71
CA ASN A 145 5.40 -18.22 11.15
C ASN A 145 5.40 -19.68 11.65
N ASP A 146 5.49 -20.65 10.74
CA ASP A 146 5.46 -22.08 11.08
C ASP A 146 6.83 -22.59 11.57
N HIS A 147 6.79 -23.64 12.40
CA HIS A 147 7.98 -24.29 12.92
C HIS A 147 8.23 -25.62 12.21
N ALA A 148 9.44 -25.79 11.67
CA ALA A 148 9.83 -27.00 10.93
C ALA A 148 10.05 -28.25 11.78
N GLY A 149 10.00 -28.11 13.11
CA GLY A 149 10.52 -29.14 14.01
C GLY A 149 12.01 -29.39 13.78
N GLU A 150 12.46 -30.62 13.99
CA GLU A 150 13.88 -30.99 13.89
C GLU A 150 14.40 -31.18 12.46
N ALA A 151 13.52 -31.35 11.47
CA ALA A 151 13.92 -31.47 10.07
C ALA A 151 14.46 -30.15 9.48
N GLY A 152 14.12 -29.01 10.10
CA GLY A 152 14.61 -27.69 9.72
C GLY A 152 14.11 -27.17 8.36
N THR A 153 13.20 -27.87 7.69
CA THR A 153 12.61 -27.47 6.41
C THR A 153 11.09 -27.68 6.43
N LEU A 154 10.34 -26.79 5.78
CA LEU A 154 8.88 -26.91 5.62
C LEU A 154 8.49 -26.88 4.14
N PHE A 155 7.40 -27.58 3.83
CA PHE A 155 6.78 -27.59 2.52
C PHE A 155 5.27 -27.50 2.65
N LEU A 156 4.65 -26.65 1.83
CA LEU A 156 3.20 -26.62 1.66
C LEU A 156 2.78 -27.82 0.79
N ARG A 157 1.82 -28.61 1.27
CA ARG A 157 1.38 -29.87 0.62
C ARG A 157 -0.04 -29.83 0.10
N SER A 158 -0.92 -29.12 0.77
CA SER A 158 -2.29 -28.91 0.31
C SER A 158 -2.92 -27.70 0.97
N VAL A 159 -3.90 -27.09 0.31
CA VAL A 159 -4.80 -26.10 0.90
C VAL A 159 -6.23 -26.49 0.53
N GLU A 160 -7.13 -26.58 1.51
CA GLU A 160 -8.53 -26.99 1.29
C GLU A 160 -8.67 -28.33 0.52
N GLY A 161 -7.75 -29.26 0.80
CA GLY A 161 -7.69 -30.56 0.11
C GLY A 161 -7.13 -30.52 -1.32
N THR A 162 -6.87 -29.34 -1.89
CA THR A 162 -6.16 -29.19 -3.17
C THR A 162 -4.68 -29.47 -2.98
N SER A 163 -4.15 -30.46 -3.69
CA SER A 163 -2.73 -30.85 -3.57
C SER A 163 -1.82 -29.79 -4.21
N ILE A 164 -0.79 -29.36 -3.46
CA ILE A 164 0.28 -28.50 -3.95
C ILE A 164 1.48 -29.40 -4.33
N PRO A 165 1.82 -29.52 -5.63
CA PRO A 165 2.89 -30.39 -6.09
C PRO A 165 4.26 -30.04 -5.51
N ALA A 166 5.01 -31.06 -5.08
CA ALA A 166 6.39 -30.86 -4.63
C ALA A 166 7.30 -30.43 -5.79
N GLY A 167 8.20 -29.48 -5.54
CA GLY A 167 9.24 -29.10 -6.51
C GLY A 167 8.74 -28.25 -7.68
N GLN A 168 7.67 -27.46 -7.46
CA GLN A 168 7.29 -26.39 -8.38
C GLN A 168 8.51 -25.48 -8.62
N GLY A 169 8.84 -25.22 -9.88
CA GLY A 169 9.92 -24.30 -10.24
C GLY A 169 9.60 -22.87 -9.79
N GLN A 170 10.60 -21.98 -9.74
CA GLN A 170 10.37 -20.57 -9.41
C GLN A 170 9.24 -19.98 -10.26
N GLY A 171 8.24 -19.41 -9.59
CA GLY A 171 7.10 -18.75 -10.22
C GLY A 171 5.95 -19.67 -10.68
N GLN A 172 6.00 -20.97 -10.39
CA GLN A 172 4.82 -21.81 -10.55
C GLN A 172 3.96 -21.81 -9.28
N THR A 173 2.64 -21.72 -9.47
CA THR A 173 1.64 -21.70 -8.42
C THR A 173 0.51 -22.70 -8.72
N THR A 174 -0.28 -23.01 -7.69
CA THR A 174 -1.52 -23.77 -7.78
C THR A 174 -2.67 -22.91 -7.28
N ASP A 175 -3.70 -22.80 -8.11
CA ASP A 175 -4.87 -21.98 -7.80
C ASP A 175 -5.78 -22.72 -6.81
N VAL A 176 -6.20 -22.01 -5.78
CA VAL A 176 -7.14 -22.48 -4.76
C VAL A 176 -8.22 -21.42 -4.63
N ALA A 177 -9.45 -21.78 -4.98
CA ALA A 177 -10.58 -20.87 -4.90
C ALA A 177 -10.93 -20.56 -3.44
N GLY A 178 -11.03 -19.27 -3.14
CA GLY A 178 -11.60 -18.73 -1.90
C GLY A 178 -13.08 -18.37 -2.06
N GLU A 179 -13.64 -17.73 -1.04
CA GLU A 179 -15.02 -17.23 -1.08
C GLU A 179 -15.12 -15.93 -1.89
N PHE A 180 -14.12 -15.05 -1.79
CA PHE A 180 -14.12 -13.72 -2.41
C PHE A 180 -13.08 -13.56 -3.51
N GLY A 181 -12.28 -14.59 -3.81
CA GLY A 181 -11.19 -14.49 -4.77
C GLY A 181 -10.46 -15.81 -4.98
N THR A 182 -9.29 -15.75 -5.59
CA THR A 182 -8.44 -16.92 -5.87
C THR A 182 -7.06 -16.74 -5.26
N PHE A 183 -6.60 -17.74 -4.52
CA PHE A 183 -5.24 -17.81 -4.00
C PHE A 183 -4.34 -18.57 -4.97
N HIS A 184 -3.10 -18.10 -5.16
CA HIS A 184 -2.11 -18.75 -6.02
C HIS A 184 -0.92 -19.22 -5.18
N PHE A 185 -0.97 -20.46 -4.69
CA PHE A 185 0.03 -21.01 -3.75
C PHE A 185 1.21 -21.70 -4.45
N ALA A 186 2.43 -21.45 -3.99
CA ALA A 186 3.62 -22.20 -4.33
C ALA A 186 3.99 -23.22 -3.23
N SER A 187 4.82 -24.21 -3.57
CA SER A 187 5.20 -25.28 -2.63
C SER A 187 6.10 -24.83 -1.46
N ASP A 188 6.69 -23.64 -1.57
CA ASP A 188 7.48 -22.99 -0.50
C ASP A 188 6.63 -22.12 0.43
N GLY A 189 5.31 -22.16 0.28
CA GLY A 189 4.36 -21.42 1.09
C GLY A 189 4.03 -20.02 0.59
N SER A 190 4.80 -19.48 -0.37
CA SER A 190 4.49 -18.17 -0.94
C SER A 190 3.16 -18.21 -1.70
N PHE A 191 2.40 -17.12 -1.64
CA PHE A 191 1.16 -16.99 -2.38
C PHE A 191 0.85 -15.55 -2.75
N THR A 192 0.11 -15.39 -3.85
CA THR A 192 -0.62 -14.16 -4.18
C THR A 192 -2.13 -14.39 -4.11
N TYR A 193 -2.91 -13.31 -4.08
CA TYR A 193 -4.37 -13.37 -4.03
C TYR A 193 -5.00 -12.38 -5.01
N ASP A 194 -5.88 -12.90 -5.87
CA ASP A 194 -6.69 -12.13 -6.81
C ASP A 194 -8.12 -12.03 -6.28
N LEU A 195 -8.53 -10.81 -5.87
CA LEU A 195 -9.90 -10.52 -5.43
C LEU A 195 -10.87 -10.59 -6.62
N ASP A 196 -12.05 -11.19 -6.43
CA ASP A 196 -13.12 -11.21 -7.44
C ASP A 196 -13.52 -9.76 -7.78
N PRO A 197 -13.46 -9.35 -9.07
CA PRO A 197 -13.87 -8.02 -9.50
C PRO A 197 -15.28 -7.62 -9.06
N ALA A 198 -16.21 -8.56 -8.92
CA ALA A 198 -17.56 -8.28 -8.46
C ALA A 198 -17.64 -7.98 -6.96
N VAL A 199 -16.76 -8.58 -6.16
CA VAL A 199 -16.63 -8.24 -4.72
C VAL A 199 -15.96 -6.88 -4.58
N LYS A 200 -14.92 -6.65 -5.38
CA LYS A 200 -14.20 -5.37 -5.41
C LYS A 200 -15.13 -4.18 -5.70
N ALA A 201 -15.95 -4.29 -6.74
CA ALA A 201 -16.85 -3.23 -7.18
C ALA A 201 -18.04 -2.95 -6.21
N GLY A 202 -18.06 -3.56 -5.03
CA GLY A 202 -19.13 -3.41 -4.07
C GLY A 202 -18.67 -3.31 -2.62
N LEU A 203 -17.37 -3.04 -2.39
CA LEU A 203 -16.80 -2.96 -1.05
C LEU A 203 -16.34 -1.51 -0.76
N ASP A 204 -17.21 -0.75 -0.11
CA ASP A 204 -17.00 0.68 0.14
C ASP A 204 -15.99 0.97 1.27
N ASP A 205 -15.53 2.24 1.37
CA ASP A 205 -14.67 2.70 2.45
C ASP A 205 -15.28 2.39 3.84
N GLY A 206 -14.57 1.59 4.63
CA GLY A 206 -15.00 1.18 5.98
C GLY A 206 -15.78 -0.15 6.02
N GLU A 207 -16.14 -0.70 4.86
CA GLU A 207 -16.60 -2.08 4.75
C GLU A 207 -15.41 -3.05 4.71
N HIS A 208 -15.67 -4.31 5.05
CA HIS A 208 -14.69 -5.38 4.93
C HIS A 208 -15.39 -6.72 4.71
N VAL A 209 -14.72 -7.59 3.96
CA VAL A 209 -15.06 -9.01 3.90
C VAL A 209 -13.93 -9.82 4.53
N THR A 210 -14.29 -10.92 5.18
CA THR A 210 -13.31 -11.84 5.77
C THR A 210 -13.60 -13.24 5.29
N GLU A 211 -12.62 -13.90 4.70
CA GLU A 211 -12.69 -15.31 4.34
C GLU A 211 -11.69 -16.15 5.13
N LYS A 212 -11.97 -17.46 5.21
CA LYS A 212 -11.14 -18.43 5.90
C LYS A 212 -10.92 -19.67 5.04
N LEU A 213 -9.66 -20.04 4.87
CA LEU A 213 -9.27 -21.35 4.33
C LEU A 213 -8.90 -22.27 5.50
N GLN A 214 -9.81 -23.19 5.82
CA GLN A 214 -9.65 -24.27 6.78
C GLN A 214 -9.25 -25.58 6.08
N TYR A 215 -8.03 -25.62 5.56
CA TYR A 215 -6.84 -26.11 6.27
C TYR A 215 -5.71 -26.09 5.24
N TYR A 216 -4.60 -25.39 5.52
CA TYR A 216 -3.36 -25.61 4.78
C TYR A 216 -2.51 -26.64 5.52
N LYS A 217 -1.89 -27.56 4.77
CA LYS A 217 -1.11 -28.67 5.32
C LYS A 217 0.37 -28.46 5.06
N VAL A 218 1.15 -28.47 6.12
CA VAL A 218 2.60 -28.39 6.07
C VAL A 218 3.21 -29.75 6.31
N SER A 219 4.41 -29.98 5.78
CA SER A 219 5.18 -31.19 6.06
C SER A 219 6.65 -30.85 6.13
N ASP A 220 7.34 -31.58 7.00
CA ASP A 220 8.78 -31.53 7.18
C ASP A 220 9.56 -32.38 6.14
N GLY A 221 8.84 -33.17 5.33
CA GLY A 221 9.43 -34.11 4.38
C GLY A 221 9.96 -35.42 5.01
N ALA A 222 9.88 -35.58 6.33
CA ALA A 222 10.25 -36.77 7.07
C ALA A 222 9.04 -37.64 7.49
N GLY A 223 7.84 -37.30 6.97
CA GLY A 223 6.60 -38.04 7.22
C GLY A 223 5.72 -37.42 8.29
N HIS A 224 6.16 -36.33 8.93
CA HIS A 224 5.33 -35.54 9.83
C HIS A 224 4.65 -34.41 9.06
N ALA A 225 3.49 -34.01 9.57
CA ALA A 225 2.69 -32.95 9.02
C ALA A 225 1.80 -32.34 10.09
N ASP A 226 1.47 -31.08 9.88
CA ASP A 226 0.49 -30.35 10.68
C ASP A 226 -0.37 -29.50 9.74
N ALA A 227 -1.43 -28.89 10.28
CA ALA A 227 -2.31 -28.03 9.51
C ALA A 227 -2.66 -26.74 10.25
N GLY A 228 -2.69 -25.63 9.51
CA GLY A 228 -3.10 -24.31 9.99
C GLY A 228 -4.28 -23.76 9.20
N VAL A 229 -4.75 -22.59 9.63
CA VAL A 229 -5.86 -21.85 9.01
C VAL A 229 -5.37 -20.49 8.53
N ILE A 230 -5.80 -20.07 7.34
CA ILE A 230 -5.64 -18.69 6.89
C ILE A 230 -6.95 -17.94 7.13
N THR A 231 -6.89 -16.80 7.80
CA THR A 231 -7.96 -15.80 7.87
C THR A 231 -7.51 -14.55 7.10
N LEU A 232 -8.17 -14.26 5.98
CA LEU A 232 -7.87 -13.10 5.13
C LEU A 232 -9.00 -12.08 5.22
N THR A 233 -8.67 -10.84 5.57
CA THR A 233 -9.61 -9.70 5.56
C THR A 233 -9.27 -8.76 4.41
N VAL A 234 -10.28 -8.41 3.64
CA VAL A 234 -10.19 -7.42 2.56
C VAL A 234 -10.91 -6.17 3.03
N ASP A 235 -10.19 -5.06 3.14
CA ASP A 235 -10.75 -3.76 3.50
C ASP A 235 -11.20 -3.02 2.23
N GLY A 236 -12.42 -2.47 2.26
CA GLY A 236 -13.05 -1.79 1.14
C GLY A 236 -12.41 -0.46 0.76
N ALA A 237 -12.69 -0.04 -0.47
CA ALA A 237 -12.37 1.28 -0.99
C ALA A 237 -13.54 1.78 -1.84
N THR A 238 -14.12 2.93 -1.49
CA THR A 238 -15.23 3.49 -2.29
C THR A 238 -14.73 3.85 -3.69
N ASP A 239 -15.23 3.11 -4.67
CA ASP A 239 -15.21 3.43 -6.07
C ASP A 239 -16.20 4.61 -6.29
N GLY A 240 -15.66 5.82 -6.49
CA GLY A 240 -16.47 7.05 -6.60
C GLY A 240 -17.56 6.99 -7.68
N LYS A 241 -18.44 8.02 -7.76
CA LYS A 241 -19.53 8.06 -8.75
C LYS A 241 -19.01 7.71 -10.17
N SER A 242 -19.71 6.82 -10.86
CA SER A 242 -19.33 6.37 -12.19
C SER A 242 -19.58 7.47 -13.23
N LEU A 243 -18.88 7.45 -14.37
CA LEU A 243 -19.18 8.42 -15.43
C LEU A 243 -20.56 8.19 -16.02
N ASN A 244 -21.33 9.26 -16.17
CA ASN A 244 -22.58 9.21 -16.90
C ASN A 244 -22.29 9.08 -18.40
N THR A 245 -22.64 7.92 -18.95
CA THR A 245 -22.46 7.59 -20.38
C THR A 245 -23.78 7.58 -21.14
N ASN A 246 -24.90 7.84 -20.45
CA ASN A 246 -26.18 8.05 -21.11
C ASN A 246 -26.24 9.47 -21.68
N HIS A 247 -27.07 9.64 -22.70
CA HIS A 247 -27.36 10.96 -23.24
C HIS A 247 -27.99 11.87 -22.19
N VAL A 248 -27.40 13.05 -21.97
CA VAL A 248 -27.89 14.09 -21.07
C VAL A 248 -27.96 15.43 -21.79
N GLU A 249 -29.02 16.17 -21.52
CA GLU A 249 -29.23 17.54 -21.98
C GLU A 249 -29.25 18.48 -20.78
N ALA A 250 -28.39 19.48 -20.79
CA ALA A 250 -28.34 20.57 -19.82
C ALA A 250 -28.46 21.92 -20.55
N GLN A 251 -28.94 22.93 -19.85
CA GLN A 251 -29.06 24.29 -20.36
C GLN A 251 -28.21 25.20 -19.50
N ALA A 252 -27.37 26.01 -20.13
CA ALA A 252 -26.59 27.02 -19.47
C ALA A 252 -27.39 28.33 -19.37
N ASP A 253 -27.38 28.94 -18.19
CA ASP A 253 -27.97 30.25 -17.97
C ASP A 253 -26.88 31.32 -18.11
N VAL A 254 -27.14 32.37 -18.89
CA VAL A 254 -26.22 33.52 -18.95
C VAL A 254 -26.26 34.24 -17.62
N VAL A 255 -25.13 34.23 -16.90
CA VAL A 255 -25.01 34.87 -15.59
C VAL A 255 -24.44 36.27 -15.69
N ARG A 256 -23.60 36.55 -16.70
CA ARG A 256 -23.04 37.89 -16.91
C ARG A 256 -22.63 38.18 -18.36
N PRO A 257 -23.12 39.27 -18.96
CA PRO A 257 -22.41 39.99 -20.01
C PRO A 257 -21.37 40.94 -19.39
N PHE A 258 -20.20 41.04 -19.99
CA PHE A 258 -19.15 42.00 -19.63
C PHE A 258 -19.26 43.25 -20.50
N ASP A 259 -20.38 43.98 -20.37
CA ASP A 259 -20.70 45.14 -21.21
C ASP A 259 -19.67 46.30 -21.12
N ASP A 260 -18.90 46.36 -20.03
CA ASP A 260 -18.00 47.48 -19.70
C ASP A 260 -16.50 47.11 -19.68
N HIS A 261 -16.13 45.85 -19.99
CA HIS A 261 -14.73 45.41 -20.00
C HIS A 261 -14.19 45.27 -21.42
N TYR A 262 -12.96 45.72 -21.63
CA TYR A 262 -12.21 45.46 -22.86
C TYR A 262 -11.77 43.99 -22.86
N GLU A 263 -12.53 43.12 -23.54
CA GLU A 263 -12.09 41.82 -24.08
C GLU A 263 -11.81 40.74 -23.01
N LEU A 264 -12.85 40.01 -22.61
CA LEU A 264 -12.78 38.85 -21.72
C LEU A 264 -11.89 37.76 -22.32
N GLN A 265 -10.94 37.23 -21.55
CA GLN A 265 -10.11 36.10 -21.98
C GLN A 265 -10.52 34.78 -21.32
N GLY A 266 -10.54 34.74 -19.99
CA GLY A 266 -10.79 33.48 -19.28
C GLY A 266 -11.10 33.67 -17.80
N VAL A 267 -11.51 32.58 -17.18
CA VAL A 267 -11.87 32.51 -15.76
C VAL A 267 -11.03 31.43 -15.09
N ALA A 268 -10.68 31.65 -13.82
CA ALA A 268 -10.16 30.63 -12.93
C ALA A 268 -10.78 30.78 -11.53
N ILE A 269 -10.87 29.67 -10.79
CA ILE A 269 -11.52 29.62 -9.48
C ILE A 269 -10.57 28.96 -8.50
N ASP A 270 -10.04 29.70 -7.52
CA ASP A 270 -9.13 29.14 -6.53
C ASP A 270 -9.89 28.22 -5.56
N PRO A 271 -9.70 26.89 -5.63
CA PRO A 271 -10.47 25.95 -4.82
C PRO A 271 -10.13 26.05 -3.32
N LEU A 272 -9.00 26.67 -2.96
CA LEU A 272 -8.59 26.82 -1.56
C LEU A 272 -9.23 28.04 -0.90
N THR A 273 -9.51 29.09 -1.68
CA THR A 273 -10.03 30.36 -1.15
C THR A 273 -11.48 30.64 -1.57
N GLY A 274 -11.99 29.97 -2.61
CA GLY A 274 -13.31 30.21 -3.20
C GLY A 274 -13.37 31.51 -4.03
N LYS A 275 -12.23 32.14 -4.30
CA LYS A 275 -12.14 33.36 -5.09
C LYS A 275 -12.14 33.07 -6.58
N TYR A 276 -12.70 34.00 -7.34
CA TYR A 276 -12.76 33.94 -8.79
C TYR A 276 -11.85 35.00 -9.38
N TYR A 277 -11.20 34.64 -10.48
CA TYR A 277 -10.23 35.44 -11.19
C TYR A 277 -10.66 35.51 -12.64
N VAL A 278 -10.72 36.71 -13.20
CA VAL A 278 -11.12 36.95 -14.60
C VAL A 278 -10.01 37.71 -15.29
N SER A 279 -9.39 37.11 -16.29
CA SER A 279 -8.40 37.79 -17.14
C SER A 279 -9.08 38.54 -18.29
N SER A 280 -8.58 39.73 -18.59
CA SER A 280 -9.08 40.60 -19.66
C SER A 280 -7.95 41.33 -20.40
N GLY A 281 -8.18 41.67 -21.68
CA GLY A 281 -7.33 42.50 -22.55
C GLY A 281 -6.70 41.73 -23.72
N HIS A 282 -6.98 42.08 -24.98
CA HIS A 282 -6.26 41.53 -26.15
C HIS A 282 -4.97 42.29 -26.40
N GLY A 283 -3.79 41.76 -26.02
CA GLY A 283 -2.51 42.06 -26.71
C GLY A 283 -2.24 43.53 -27.09
N PHE A 284 -2.81 44.47 -26.34
CA PHE A 284 -2.76 45.91 -26.48
C PHE A 284 -2.37 46.45 -25.10
N PRO A 285 -1.51 47.44 -25.06
CA PRO A 285 -0.26 47.18 -24.39
C PRO A 285 -0.19 47.61 -22.93
N ASP A 286 -1.31 48.03 -22.37
CA ASP A 286 -1.29 48.72 -21.08
C ASP A 286 -1.85 47.89 -19.90
N ASP A 287 -2.58 46.77 -20.09
CA ASP A 287 -3.37 46.23 -18.97
C ASP A 287 -3.75 44.73 -19.10
N SER A 288 -2.78 43.80 -18.98
CA SER A 288 -3.11 42.38 -18.70
C SER A 288 -3.64 42.26 -17.27
N MET A 289 -4.94 42.53 -17.13
CA MET A 289 -5.61 42.67 -15.85
C MET A 289 -6.30 41.38 -15.44
N VAL A 290 -6.18 41.06 -14.16
CA VAL A 290 -6.96 40.02 -13.51
C VAL A 290 -7.86 40.65 -12.46
N SER A 291 -9.17 40.65 -12.73
CA SER A 291 -10.18 41.06 -11.77
C SER A 291 -10.46 39.94 -10.77
N ILE A 292 -10.51 40.27 -9.49
CA ILE A 292 -10.68 39.32 -8.38
C ILE A 292 -12.06 39.51 -7.76
N TYR A 293 -12.76 38.41 -7.52
CA TYR A 293 -14.07 38.37 -6.86
C TYR A 293 -14.02 37.44 -5.66
N ASP A 294 -14.62 37.87 -4.54
CA ASP A 294 -14.47 37.16 -3.26
C ASP A 294 -15.22 35.82 -3.18
N ASN A 295 -16.20 35.58 -4.05
CA ASN A 295 -17.02 34.36 -4.13
C ASN A 295 -17.92 34.38 -5.38
N ALA A 296 -18.63 33.26 -5.61
CA ALA A 296 -19.58 33.09 -6.71
C ALA A 296 -20.63 34.21 -6.81
N ALA A 297 -21.23 34.62 -5.68
CA ALA A 297 -22.26 35.66 -5.69
C ALA A 297 -21.69 37.05 -6.07
N ALA A 298 -20.48 37.38 -5.62
CA ALA A 298 -19.79 38.60 -6.02
C ALA A 298 -19.39 38.55 -7.50
N PHE A 299 -18.93 37.38 -7.96
CA PHE A 299 -18.66 37.08 -9.36
C PHE A 299 -19.94 37.31 -10.18
N GLU A 300 -20.99 36.51 -10.05
CA GLU A 300 -22.24 36.67 -10.81
C GLU A 300 -22.85 38.08 -10.75
N ALA A 301 -22.67 38.82 -9.65
CA ALA A 301 -23.18 40.19 -9.52
C ALA A 301 -22.32 41.27 -10.19
N GLY A 302 -21.17 40.95 -10.80
CA GLY A 302 -20.31 41.95 -11.43
C GLY A 302 -19.48 42.78 -10.45
N LYS A 303 -19.27 42.29 -9.22
CA LYS A 303 -18.68 43.08 -8.13
C LYS A 303 -17.29 42.58 -7.75
N ALA A 304 -16.29 42.99 -8.54
CA ALA A 304 -14.89 42.72 -8.22
C ALA A 304 -14.51 43.38 -6.88
N SER A 305 -13.74 42.67 -6.06
CA SER A 305 -13.15 43.20 -4.82
C SER A 305 -11.81 43.89 -5.08
N GLY A 306 -11.18 43.60 -6.22
CA GLY A 306 -9.96 44.25 -6.67
C GLY A 306 -9.57 43.81 -8.09
N ALA A 307 -8.47 44.36 -8.59
CA ALA A 307 -7.85 43.92 -9.83
C ALA A 307 -6.33 44.12 -9.72
N ILE A 308 -5.58 43.26 -10.41
CA ILE A 308 -4.12 43.29 -10.48
C ILE A 308 -3.67 43.30 -11.94
N SER A 309 -2.50 43.85 -12.21
CA SER A 309 -1.85 43.79 -13.53
C SER A 309 -0.73 42.77 -13.46
N LEU A 310 -0.69 41.80 -14.38
CA LEU A 310 0.31 40.72 -14.38
C LEU A 310 1.59 41.04 -15.17
N GLY A 311 1.66 42.23 -15.77
CA GLY A 311 2.79 42.68 -16.57
C GLY A 311 2.34 43.54 -17.76
N ASP A 312 3.24 44.41 -18.20
CA ASP A 312 3.07 45.24 -19.39
C ASP A 312 3.77 44.60 -20.61
N TYR A 313 2.94 44.15 -21.56
CA TYR A 313 3.37 43.53 -22.80
C TYR A 313 4.27 44.44 -23.67
N ASP A 314 4.04 45.76 -23.69
CA ASP A 314 4.85 46.73 -24.43
C ASP A 314 6.20 47.02 -23.78
N LYS A 315 6.31 46.81 -22.46
CA LYS A 315 7.58 46.86 -21.72
C LYS A 315 8.37 45.57 -21.80
N GLY A 316 7.84 44.55 -22.47
CA GLY A 316 8.46 43.24 -22.54
C GLY A 316 8.42 42.52 -21.18
N GLU A 317 7.40 42.80 -20.38
CA GLU A 317 7.08 42.02 -19.19
C GLU A 317 6.22 40.81 -19.59
N TYR A 318 6.17 39.81 -18.72
CA TYR A 318 5.48 38.54 -19.00
C TYR A 318 4.08 38.57 -18.43
N ASP A 319 3.07 38.34 -19.27
CA ASP A 319 1.66 38.23 -18.88
C ASP A 319 1.07 36.85 -19.24
N ILE A 320 -0.22 36.63 -18.98
CA ILE A 320 -0.91 35.38 -19.29
C ILE A 320 -1.22 35.29 -20.80
N GLY A 321 -0.85 34.15 -21.40
CA GLY A 321 -1.20 33.79 -22.76
C GLY A 321 -2.38 32.84 -22.85
N GLY A 322 -3.31 33.12 -23.76
CA GLY A 322 -4.49 32.31 -24.01
C GLY A 322 -5.59 32.48 -22.96
N THR A 323 -6.57 31.57 -22.96
CA THR A 323 -7.79 31.68 -22.13
C THR A 323 -7.80 30.78 -20.90
N TYR A 324 -6.81 29.91 -20.76
CA TYR A 324 -6.70 28.95 -19.66
C TYR A 324 -5.56 29.33 -18.73
N PHE A 325 -5.92 29.73 -17.52
CA PHE A 325 -5.03 29.89 -16.38
C PHE A 325 -5.66 29.20 -15.15
N SER A 326 -4.83 28.88 -14.18
CA SER A 326 -5.21 28.25 -12.91
C SER A 326 -4.82 29.18 -11.77
N VAL A 327 -5.53 29.08 -10.65
CA VAL A 327 -5.18 29.82 -9.43
C VAL A 327 -5.28 28.89 -8.23
N ARG A 328 -4.24 28.84 -7.40
CA ARG A 328 -4.25 27.99 -6.20
C ARG A 328 -3.53 28.68 -5.06
N GLY A 329 -4.26 28.94 -3.96
CA GLY A 329 -3.68 29.58 -2.79
C GLY A 329 -3.18 31.01 -3.05
N GLY A 330 -3.81 31.72 -3.99
CA GLY A 330 -3.37 33.06 -4.41
C GLY A 330 -2.20 33.08 -5.40
N GLU A 331 -1.72 31.94 -5.88
CA GLU A 331 -0.74 31.90 -6.97
C GLU A 331 -1.46 31.70 -8.30
N ILE A 332 -1.21 32.59 -9.26
CA ILE A 332 -1.76 32.49 -10.62
C ILE A 332 -0.75 31.75 -11.50
N ILE A 333 -1.19 30.69 -12.17
CA ILE A 333 -0.34 29.81 -12.96
C ILE A 333 -0.92 29.68 -14.37
N GLY A 334 -0.11 29.97 -15.38
CA GLY A 334 -0.57 29.93 -16.76
C GLY A 334 0.58 29.91 -17.75
N ARG A 335 0.24 29.81 -19.04
CA ARG A 335 1.20 30.06 -20.12
C ARG A 335 1.57 31.55 -20.11
N THR A 336 2.83 31.89 -20.39
CA THR A 336 3.26 33.29 -20.56
C THR A 336 3.13 33.75 -22.01
N ASN A 337 2.85 35.01 -22.33
CA ASN A 337 3.32 35.57 -23.61
C ASN A 337 4.78 36.02 -23.45
N GLU A 338 5.62 35.90 -24.49
CA GLU A 338 7.01 36.38 -24.40
C GLU A 338 7.12 37.85 -24.79
N ALA A 339 8.02 38.55 -24.10
CA ALA A 339 8.39 39.94 -24.33
C ALA A 339 8.78 40.23 -25.79
N ARG A 340 8.34 41.37 -26.35
CA ARG A 340 8.75 41.79 -27.70
C ARG A 340 10.26 42.00 -27.85
N GLY A 341 10.84 41.26 -28.81
CA GLY A 341 12.04 41.58 -29.59
C GLY A 341 11.73 41.61 -31.10
N GLU A 342 12.70 41.40 -32.01
CA GLU A 342 12.44 41.17 -33.45
C GLU A 342 11.82 39.77 -33.76
N GLU A 343 11.52 38.98 -32.73
CA GLU A 343 10.95 37.62 -32.84
C GLU A 343 9.44 37.60 -32.57
N ASP A 344 8.77 36.56 -33.06
CA ASP A 344 7.32 36.34 -33.01
C ASP A 344 6.76 36.53 -31.58
N PRO A 345 5.78 37.43 -31.35
CA PRO A 345 5.21 37.67 -30.02
C PRO A 345 4.49 36.46 -29.41
N PHE A 346 4.20 35.43 -30.20
CA PHE A 346 3.55 34.21 -29.75
C PHE A 346 4.41 32.98 -30.05
N PRO A 347 5.60 32.85 -29.42
CA PRO A 347 6.50 31.76 -29.76
C PRO A 347 5.88 30.40 -29.42
N ASP A 348 6.32 29.40 -30.17
CA ASP A 348 6.02 28.01 -29.89
C ASP A 348 6.63 27.66 -28.54
N GLN A 349 5.80 27.53 -27.50
CA GLN A 349 6.27 27.32 -26.14
C GLN A 349 5.33 26.41 -25.36
N THR A 350 5.91 25.65 -24.45
CA THR A 350 5.18 24.68 -23.64
C THR A 350 5.46 24.80 -22.16
N TYR A 351 6.04 25.91 -21.69
CA TYR A 351 6.33 26.13 -20.28
C TYR A 351 5.25 27.01 -19.63
N LEU A 352 5.20 26.96 -18.29
CA LEU A 352 4.31 27.78 -17.46
C LEU A 352 5.10 28.87 -16.72
N ALA A 353 4.39 29.90 -16.27
CA ALA A 353 4.87 30.79 -15.23
C ALA A 353 3.85 30.95 -14.11
N LYS A 354 4.35 31.54 -13.02
CA LYS A 354 3.63 31.79 -11.79
C LYS A 354 3.75 33.25 -11.39
N TRP A 355 2.62 33.86 -11.04
CA TRP A 355 2.52 35.23 -10.54
C TRP A 355 1.83 35.26 -9.18
N ASP A 356 2.20 36.20 -8.32
CA ASP A 356 1.53 36.45 -7.03
C ASP A 356 0.24 37.24 -7.28
N ALA A 357 -0.93 36.70 -6.87
CA ALA A 357 -2.19 37.41 -7.02
C ALA A 357 -2.36 38.62 -6.10
N ALA A 358 -1.45 38.85 -5.14
CA ALA A 358 -1.49 40.00 -4.25
C ALA A 358 -1.03 41.29 -4.94
N ASP A 359 -0.05 41.21 -5.85
CA ASP A 359 0.54 42.38 -6.51
C ASP A 359 0.79 42.22 -8.02
N GLY A 360 0.58 41.01 -8.56
CA GLY A 360 0.76 40.69 -9.98
C GLY A 360 2.21 40.48 -10.40
N SER A 361 3.15 40.44 -9.45
CA SER A 361 4.56 40.20 -9.75
C SER A 361 4.82 38.77 -10.23
N LEU A 362 5.75 38.62 -11.18
CA LEU A 362 6.18 37.33 -11.68
C LEU A 362 7.13 36.66 -10.67
N ASP A 363 6.71 35.53 -10.12
CA ASP A 363 7.50 34.76 -9.14
C ASP A 363 8.48 33.79 -9.81
N GLN A 364 7.99 33.04 -10.79
CA GLN A 364 8.74 31.90 -11.32
C GLN A 364 8.38 31.60 -12.77
N LYS A 365 9.36 31.08 -13.50
CA LYS A 365 9.19 30.44 -14.80
C LYS A 365 9.61 28.99 -14.73
N GLY A 366 8.78 28.12 -15.29
CA GLY A 366 9.05 26.70 -15.44
C GLY A 366 9.94 26.38 -16.64
N ALA A 367 10.23 25.10 -16.80
CA ALA A 367 10.80 24.55 -18.03
C ALA A 367 9.69 24.11 -18.99
N SER A 368 10.04 23.85 -20.25
CA SER A 368 9.12 23.27 -21.23
C SER A 368 8.53 21.95 -20.75
N ILE A 369 7.20 21.81 -20.80
CA ILE A 369 6.53 20.54 -20.51
C ILE A 369 6.89 19.53 -21.61
N PRO A 370 7.54 18.39 -21.27
CA PRO A 370 8.05 17.46 -22.26
C PRO A 370 6.96 16.81 -23.12
N GLY A 371 7.22 16.77 -24.43
CA GLY A 371 6.38 16.06 -25.41
C GLY A 371 5.24 16.89 -26.01
N LEU A 372 4.88 18.03 -25.42
CA LEU A 372 3.85 18.90 -25.98
C LEU A 372 4.33 19.62 -27.25
N VAL A 373 3.43 19.82 -28.18
CA VAL A 373 3.59 20.66 -29.36
C VAL A 373 3.26 22.09 -28.94
N GLY A 374 4.29 22.94 -28.86
CA GLY A 374 4.14 24.36 -28.50
C GLY A 374 3.50 25.23 -29.59
N GLN A 375 3.22 24.67 -30.77
CA GLN A 375 2.70 25.40 -31.92
C GLN A 375 1.29 25.93 -31.69
N ASN A 376 1.12 27.25 -31.80
CA ASN A 376 -0.20 27.85 -31.82
C ASN A 376 -1.02 27.33 -33.01
N GLY A 377 -2.30 27.04 -32.80
CA GLY A 377 -3.17 26.37 -33.78
C GLY A 377 -3.04 24.84 -33.73
N ALA A 378 -1.94 24.27 -34.23
CA ALA A 378 -1.80 22.81 -34.32
C ALA A 378 -1.78 22.11 -32.95
N GLY A 379 -1.21 22.78 -31.93
CA GLY A 379 -1.12 22.29 -30.56
C GLY A 379 -2.24 22.75 -29.62
N THR A 380 -3.20 23.53 -30.11
CA THR A 380 -4.24 24.18 -29.30
C THR A 380 -5.56 23.41 -29.33
N PHE A 381 -6.52 23.82 -28.51
CA PHE A 381 -7.93 23.53 -28.80
C PHE A 381 -8.34 24.13 -30.15
N ASP A 382 -9.38 23.59 -30.78
CA ASP A 382 -9.74 23.83 -32.19
C ASP A 382 -10.11 25.28 -32.50
N TRP A 383 -10.50 26.06 -31.48
CA TRP A 383 -10.79 27.48 -31.64
C TRP A 383 -9.52 28.33 -31.83
N GLY A 384 -8.35 27.75 -31.54
CA GLY A 384 -7.07 28.43 -31.57
C GLY A 384 -6.76 29.10 -30.24
N GLY A 385 -6.69 30.43 -30.27
CA GLY A 385 -6.62 31.21 -29.04
C GLY A 385 -5.30 31.22 -28.29
N PHE A 386 -4.20 30.83 -28.94
CA PHE A 386 -2.88 30.75 -28.32
C PHE A 386 -2.88 29.86 -27.07
N THR A 387 -3.48 28.66 -27.18
CA THR A 387 -3.65 27.73 -26.06
C THR A 387 -2.84 26.42 -26.22
N ALA A 388 -1.56 26.51 -26.63
CA ALA A 388 -0.76 25.31 -26.90
C ALA A 388 -0.57 24.44 -25.63
N VAL A 389 -0.73 25.08 -24.47
CA VAL A 389 -0.75 24.49 -23.15
C VAL A 389 -1.91 25.13 -22.39
N ASN A 390 -2.84 24.31 -21.90
CA ASN A 390 -4.03 24.74 -21.18
C ASN A 390 -3.89 24.31 -19.73
N THR A 391 -3.85 25.26 -18.81
CA THR A 391 -3.91 24.91 -17.39
C THR A 391 -5.35 24.66 -16.99
N MET A 392 -5.57 23.57 -16.27
CA MET A 392 -6.86 23.20 -15.68
C MET A 392 -6.63 22.87 -14.22
N GLN A 393 -7.67 22.95 -13.40
CA GLN A 393 -7.57 22.60 -12.00
C GLN A 393 -8.86 22.06 -11.44
N ASP A 394 -8.71 21.29 -10.38
CA ASP A 394 -9.79 20.81 -9.55
C ASP A 394 -9.28 20.55 -8.11
N SER A 395 -10.07 19.84 -7.32
CA SER A 395 -9.74 19.41 -5.96
C SER A 395 -8.44 18.58 -5.89
N THR A 396 -8.08 17.86 -6.96
CA THR A 396 -6.99 16.89 -6.99
C THR A 396 -5.64 17.49 -7.40
N GLY A 397 -5.63 18.65 -8.07
CA GLY A 397 -4.38 19.30 -8.48
C GLY A 397 -4.53 20.39 -9.53
N ILE A 398 -3.38 20.85 -10.04
CA ILE A 398 -3.27 21.66 -11.25
C ILE A 398 -2.71 20.76 -12.34
N TYR A 399 -3.25 20.92 -13.53
CA TYR A 399 -2.96 20.09 -14.68
C TYR A 399 -2.67 20.95 -15.90
N VAL A 400 -1.91 20.38 -16.80
CA VAL A 400 -1.66 20.91 -18.13
C VAL A 400 -2.23 19.95 -19.15
N VAL A 401 -3.01 20.49 -20.09
CA VAL A 401 -3.52 19.75 -21.25
C VAL A 401 -2.96 20.34 -22.53
N GLY A 402 -2.39 19.49 -23.39
CA GLY A 402 -1.87 19.88 -24.71
C GLY A 402 -1.70 18.68 -25.64
N ARG A 403 -1.38 18.94 -26.91
CA ARG A 403 -1.18 17.89 -27.92
C ARG A 403 0.28 17.45 -28.00
N ILE A 404 0.50 16.16 -28.28
CA ILE A 404 1.81 15.62 -28.69
C ILE A 404 1.89 15.52 -30.22
N ASN A 405 0.74 15.30 -30.88
CA ASN A 405 0.56 15.27 -32.32
C ASN A 405 -0.95 15.40 -32.65
N ASP A 406 -1.31 15.41 -33.93
CA ASP A 406 -2.69 15.55 -34.43
C ASP A 406 -3.71 14.54 -33.91
N SER A 407 -3.28 13.46 -33.24
CA SER A 407 -4.14 12.37 -32.78
C SER A 407 -3.97 12.01 -31.30
N THR A 408 -3.06 12.67 -30.59
CA THR A 408 -2.66 12.30 -29.23
C THR A 408 -2.59 13.54 -28.35
N TRP A 409 -3.37 13.52 -27.29
CA TRP A 409 -3.38 14.51 -26.23
C TRP A 409 -2.63 13.99 -25.00
N GLN A 410 -2.07 14.92 -24.24
CA GLN A 410 -1.40 14.67 -22.97
C GLN A 410 -2.08 15.50 -21.89
N VAL A 411 -2.30 14.86 -20.74
CA VAL A 411 -2.62 15.52 -19.48
C VAL A 411 -1.43 15.33 -18.57
N SER A 412 -0.92 16.40 -17.97
CA SER A 412 0.24 16.40 -17.08
C SER A 412 -0.13 17.05 -15.76
N LYS A 413 -0.02 16.32 -14.64
CA LYS A 413 -0.20 16.88 -13.30
C LYS A 413 1.03 17.70 -12.94
N ILE A 414 0.82 18.94 -12.51
CA ILE A 414 1.89 19.90 -12.26
C ILE A 414 2.12 20.07 -10.76
N ASP A 415 3.39 20.11 -10.37
CA ASP A 415 3.82 20.59 -9.06
C ASP A 415 3.79 22.12 -9.06
N PRO A 416 2.92 22.78 -8.26
CA PRO A 416 2.78 24.25 -8.26
C PRO A 416 4.04 24.98 -7.74
N ASP A 417 4.91 24.30 -6.99
CA ASP A 417 6.14 24.90 -6.46
C ASP A 417 7.27 24.91 -7.50
N THR A 418 7.30 23.92 -8.39
CA THR A 418 8.38 23.76 -9.38
C THR A 418 7.94 24.02 -10.82
N LEU A 419 6.62 24.14 -11.05
CA LEU A 419 5.98 24.22 -12.37
C LEU A 419 6.35 23.07 -13.30
N SER A 420 6.77 21.94 -12.73
CA SER A 420 7.23 20.77 -13.45
C SER A 420 6.18 19.64 -13.39
N PRO A 421 6.10 18.79 -14.42
CA PRO A 421 5.17 17.67 -14.40
C PRO A 421 5.62 16.61 -13.40
N ILE A 422 4.69 16.21 -12.52
CA ILE A 422 4.84 15.10 -11.57
C ILE A 422 4.56 13.77 -12.30
N GLU A 423 3.48 13.75 -13.07
CA GLU A 423 2.97 12.59 -13.79
C GLU A 423 2.30 13.06 -15.08
N SER A 424 2.50 12.33 -16.17
CA SER A 424 1.90 12.61 -17.47
C SER A 424 1.24 11.37 -18.05
N LYS A 425 0.04 11.52 -18.59
CA LYS A 425 -0.69 10.45 -19.30
C LYS A 425 -1.20 10.95 -20.62
N THR A 426 -1.45 10.03 -21.54
CA THR A 426 -1.88 10.36 -22.90
C THR A 426 -3.14 9.60 -23.28
N PHE A 427 -3.90 10.19 -24.20
CA PHE A 427 -5.07 9.55 -24.80
C PHE A 427 -5.22 9.95 -26.26
N SER A 428 -5.86 9.08 -27.03
CA SER A 428 -6.12 9.34 -28.46
C SER A 428 -7.43 10.10 -28.64
N ALA A 429 -7.36 11.26 -29.29
CA ALA A 429 -8.50 12.07 -29.71
C ALA A 429 -8.10 12.93 -30.92
N GLY A 430 -9.08 13.35 -31.71
CA GLY A 430 -8.85 14.29 -32.81
C GLY A 430 -8.81 15.73 -32.30
N GLY A 431 -9.52 16.61 -33.02
CA GLY A 431 -9.91 17.92 -32.55
C GLY A 431 -10.56 17.88 -31.17
N LEU A 432 -10.30 18.87 -30.32
CA LEU A 432 -11.04 19.10 -29.08
C LEU A 432 -11.32 20.61 -28.99
N GLY A 433 -12.52 21.00 -28.58
CA GLY A 433 -12.95 22.40 -28.53
C GLY A 433 -12.53 23.15 -27.26
N TYR A 434 -12.65 22.49 -26.11
CA TYR A 434 -12.39 23.00 -24.78
C TYR A 434 -12.28 21.83 -23.81
N GLY A 435 -11.91 22.08 -22.56
CA GLY A 435 -12.05 21.06 -21.52
C GLY A 435 -11.98 21.61 -20.11
N PHE A 436 -12.33 20.77 -19.15
CA PHE A 436 -12.31 21.08 -17.73
C PHE A 436 -12.10 19.80 -16.92
N ALA A 437 -11.76 19.93 -15.64
CA ALA A 437 -11.49 18.81 -14.74
C ALA A 437 -12.51 18.76 -13.59
N VAL A 438 -12.96 17.55 -13.26
CA VAL A 438 -13.79 17.26 -12.09
C VAL A 438 -13.24 16.01 -11.40
N ASN A 439 -12.71 16.18 -10.19
CA ASN A 439 -12.18 15.10 -9.34
C ASN A 439 -11.20 14.13 -10.05
N GLY A 440 -10.29 14.66 -10.85
CA GLY A 440 -9.27 13.91 -11.58
C GLY A 440 -9.74 13.36 -12.93
N THR A 441 -11.00 13.58 -13.31
CA THR A 441 -11.52 13.26 -14.64
C THR A 441 -11.64 14.51 -15.49
N PHE A 442 -11.11 14.43 -16.72
CA PHE A 442 -11.10 15.52 -17.69
C PHE A 442 -12.21 15.32 -18.71
N PHE A 443 -13.02 16.34 -18.91
CA PHE A 443 -14.10 16.35 -19.88
C PHE A 443 -13.77 17.31 -21.01
N PHE A 444 -14.06 16.91 -22.25
CA PHE A 444 -13.71 17.68 -23.43
C PHE A 444 -14.87 17.80 -24.41
N GLY A 445 -15.09 19.03 -24.89
CA GLY A 445 -15.99 19.32 -26.00
C GLY A 445 -15.41 18.83 -27.33
N ASP A 446 -16.27 18.34 -28.22
CA ASP A 446 -15.83 17.67 -29.46
C ASP A 446 -15.08 18.57 -30.44
N SER A 447 -15.45 19.85 -30.52
CA SER A 447 -14.82 20.83 -31.41
C SER A 447 -15.15 22.26 -30.98
N PHE A 448 -14.51 23.25 -31.62
CA PHE A 448 -14.93 24.65 -31.48
C PHE A 448 -16.39 24.82 -31.90
N GLY A 449 -17.16 25.57 -31.11
CA GLY A 449 -18.60 25.77 -31.34
C GLY A 449 -19.49 24.62 -30.87
N SER A 450 -18.93 23.54 -30.28
CA SER A 450 -19.71 22.37 -29.89
C SER A 450 -20.30 22.50 -28.49
N GLU A 451 -21.62 22.39 -28.40
CA GLU A 451 -22.35 22.20 -27.13
C GLU A 451 -22.18 20.78 -26.56
N HIS A 452 -21.68 19.85 -27.38
CA HIS A 452 -21.50 18.44 -27.00
C HIS A 452 -20.12 18.17 -26.40
N ILE A 453 -20.13 17.51 -25.23
CA ILE A 453 -19.00 16.90 -24.55
C ILE A 453 -19.04 15.40 -24.87
N GLY A 454 -18.11 14.93 -25.71
CA GLY A 454 -18.06 13.54 -26.16
C GLY A 454 -16.93 12.70 -25.54
N THR A 455 -15.99 13.33 -24.83
CA THR A 455 -14.80 12.65 -24.30
C THR A 455 -14.60 12.94 -22.82
N ALA A 456 -14.51 11.87 -22.02
CA ALA A 456 -14.00 11.89 -20.66
C ALA A 456 -12.66 11.11 -20.58
N PHE A 457 -11.73 11.57 -19.75
CA PHE A 457 -10.44 10.93 -19.52
C PHE A 457 -10.12 10.92 -18.03
N ASP A 458 -10.08 9.74 -17.43
CA ASP A 458 -9.73 9.56 -16.02
C ASP A 458 -8.20 9.53 -15.86
N PHE A 459 -7.65 10.51 -15.12
CA PHE A 459 -6.21 10.63 -14.96
C PHE A 459 -5.63 9.54 -14.06
N ALA A 460 -6.34 9.04 -13.06
CA ALA A 460 -5.82 8.02 -12.15
C ALA A 460 -5.58 6.68 -12.87
N THR A 461 -6.51 6.29 -13.74
CA THR A 461 -6.50 5.03 -14.49
C THR A 461 -5.89 5.17 -15.89
N GLY A 462 -5.90 6.38 -16.47
CA GLY A 462 -5.51 6.62 -17.86
C GLY A 462 -6.56 6.16 -18.88
N VAL A 463 -7.79 5.89 -18.45
CA VAL A 463 -8.86 5.39 -19.30
C VAL A 463 -9.61 6.55 -19.96
N LYS A 464 -9.75 6.47 -21.29
CA LYS A 464 -10.64 7.32 -22.07
C LYS A 464 -12.01 6.66 -22.19
N THR A 465 -13.06 7.42 -21.89
CA THR A 465 -14.46 7.01 -21.96
C THR A 465 -15.23 7.96 -22.88
N THR A 466 -16.09 7.42 -23.75
CA THR A 466 -17.05 8.23 -24.50
C THR A 466 -18.22 8.59 -23.59
N VAL A 467 -18.55 9.87 -23.54
CA VAL A 467 -19.72 10.42 -22.84
C VAL A 467 -20.64 11.09 -23.86
N ASP A 468 -21.89 11.34 -23.49
CA ASP A 468 -22.89 11.96 -24.36
C ASP A 468 -23.62 13.03 -23.55
N VAL A 469 -23.00 14.20 -23.41
CA VAL A 469 -23.52 15.32 -22.62
C VAL A 469 -23.59 16.55 -23.51
N ASN A 470 -24.81 17.02 -23.77
CA ASN A 470 -25.07 18.29 -24.44
C ASN A 470 -25.32 19.38 -23.40
N ILE A 471 -24.55 20.46 -23.49
CA ILE A 471 -24.78 21.69 -22.74
C ILE A 471 -25.16 22.77 -23.73
N ALA A 472 -26.46 23.03 -23.84
CA ALA A 472 -26.95 24.09 -24.69
C ALA A 472 -26.60 25.46 -24.10
N ILE A 473 -25.99 26.32 -24.92
CA ILE A 473 -25.53 27.66 -24.55
C ILE A 473 -26.38 28.65 -25.34
N SER A 474 -27.02 29.61 -24.67
CA SER A 474 -27.83 30.58 -25.39
C SER A 474 -26.95 31.59 -26.12
N GLY A 475 -27.04 31.66 -27.46
CA GLY A 475 -26.44 32.74 -28.24
C GLY A 475 -25.45 32.26 -29.30
N ASP A 476 -24.22 32.77 -29.24
CA ASP A 476 -23.07 32.32 -30.04
C ASP A 476 -22.38 31.17 -29.29
N ASP A 477 -22.16 30.05 -29.97
CA ASP A 477 -21.68 28.80 -29.36
C ASP A 477 -20.14 28.78 -29.15
N SER A 478 -19.49 29.93 -29.25
CA SER A 478 -18.03 30.10 -29.17
C SER A 478 -17.47 29.90 -27.75
N THR A 479 -17.43 28.66 -27.26
CA THR A 479 -16.81 28.30 -25.99
C THR A 479 -15.28 28.42 -26.06
N THR A 480 -14.69 29.30 -25.25
CA THR A 480 -13.23 29.56 -25.25
C THR A 480 -12.52 29.18 -23.95
N ASN A 481 -13.24 29.10 -22.83
CA ASN A 481 -12.74 28.58 -21.55
C ASN A 481 -13.87 27.96 -20.74
N VAL A 482 -13.59 26.87 -20.03
CA VAL A 482 -14.57 26.20 -19.15
C VAL A 482 -13.90 25.88 -17.82
N VAL A 483 -14.54 26.26 -16.72
CA VAL A 483 -14.04 25.98 -15.36
C VAL A 483 -15.13 25.44 -14.45
N TYR A 484 -14.75 24.47 -13.63
CA TYR A 484 -15.64 23.84 -12.67
C TYR A 484 -15.39 24.40 -11.27
N ASP A 485 -16.45 24.89 -10.62
CA ASP A 485 -16.46 25.24 -9.20
C ASP A 485 -16.91 24.03 -8.38
N SER A 486 -15.95 23.35 -7.77
CA SER A 486 -16.22 22.22 -6.88
C SER A 486 -16.96 22.57 -5.59
N ALA A 487 -16.91 23.83 -5.13
CA ALA A 487 -17.61 24.25 -3.92
C ALA A 487 -19.09 24.52 -4.19
N ALA A 488 -19.42 25.05 -5.37
CA ALA A 488 -20.80 25.33 -5.78
C ALA A 488 -21.44 24.23 -6.64
N ASP A 489 -20.64 23.26 -7.13
CA ASP A 489 -21.02 22.27 -8.14
C ASP A 489 -21.56 22.93 -9.43
N ASN A 490 -20.83 23.96 -9.88
CA ASN A 490 -21.19 24.77 -11.05
C ASN A 490 -20.12 24.67 -12.13
N LEU A 491 -20.53 24.73 -13.39
CA LEU A 491 -19.66 24.84 -14.55
C LEU A 491 -19.85 26.22 -15.17
N TYR A 492 -18.79 27.01 -15.20
CA TYR A 492 -18.79 28.32 -15.86
C TYR A 492 -18.16 28.18 -17.25
N ILE A 493 -18.88 28.69 -18.23
CA ILE A 493 -18.54 28.60 -19.65
C ILE A 493 -18.34 30.01 -20.16
N THR A 494 -17.13 30.30 -20.59
CA THR A 494 -16.71 31.61 -21.10
C THR A 494 -16.83 31.64 -22.61
N ASN A 495 -17.50 32.67 -23.13
CA ASN A 495 -17.47 33.06 -24.52
C ASN A 495 -16.79 34.43 -24.64
N SER A 496 -15.52 34.42 -25.05
CA SER A 496 -14.73 35.65 -25.25
C SER A 496 -15.10 36.44 -26.52
N MET A 497 -15.92 35.89 -27.41
CA MET A 497 -16.36 36.58 -28.63
C MET A 497 -17.55 37.50 -28.34
N THR A 498 -18.43 37.11 -27.40
CA THR A 498 -19.57 37.91 -26.95
C THR A 498 -19.35 38.53 -25.58
N ASP A 499 -18.19 38.33 -24.97
CA ASP A 499 -17.85 38.79 -23.62
C ASP A 499 -18.88 38.31 -22.58
N GLU A 500 -19.32 37.06 -22.69
CA GLU A 500 -20.36 36.46 -21.85
C GLU A 500 -19.85 35.26 -21.05
N ILE A 501 -20.41 35.09 -19.86
CA ILE A 501 -20.23 33.90 -19.02
C ILE A 501 -21.60 33.28 -18.76
N SER A 502 -21.70 31.99 -19.09
CA SER A 502 -22.84 31.15 -18.79
C SER A 502 -22.51 30.17 -17.65
N VAL A 503 -23.52 29.71 -16.93
CA VAL A 503 -23.38 28.75 -15.83
C VAL A 503 -24.29 27.54 -16.04
N VAL A 504 -23.81 26.36 -15.66
CA VAL A 504 -24.61 25.16 -15.44
C VAL A 504 -24.47 24.76 -13.98
N HIS A 505 -25.59 24.48 -13.31
CA HIS A 505 -25.62 24.09 -11.90
C HIS A 505 -25.78 22.57 -11.72
N ASN A 506 -25.29 22.03 -10.60
CA ASN A 506 -25.35 20.60 -10.25
C ASN A 506 -24.67 19.70 -11.29
N VAL A 507 -23.49 20.12 -11.74
CA VAL A 507 -22.78 19.50 -12.85
C VAL A 507 -22.30 18.10 -12.51
N SER A 508 -22.02 17.82 -11.24
CA SER A 508 -21.65 16.48 -10.79
C SER A 508 -22.77 15.45 -10.99
N ASP A 509 -24.05 15.84 -10.95
CA ASP A 509 -25.19 14.96 -11.21
C ASP A 509 -25.46 14.79 -12.72
N ILE A 510 -24.93 15.68 -13.55
CA ILE A 510 -24.97 15.58 -15.01
C ILE A 510 -23.87 14.62 -15.49
N LEU A 511 -22.64 14.83 -15.01
CA LEU A 511 -21.44 14.13 -15.49
C LEU A 511 -21.23 12.74 -14.88
N PHE A 512 -21.82 12.49 -13.71
CA PHE A 512 -21.64 11.23 -12.99
C PHE A 512 -22.99 10.60 -12.61
N ALA A 513 -23.04 9.27 -12.61
CA ALA A 513 -24.22 8.44 -12.36
C ALA A 513 -24.05 7.56 -11.12
#